data_AF-A0A2V6DSJ8-F1
#
_entry.id   AF-A0A2V6DSJ8-F1
#
_cell.length_a   1.000
_cell.length_b   1.000
_cell.length_c   1.000
_cell.angle_alpha   90.00
_cell.angle_beta   90.00
_cell.angle_gamma   90.00
#
_symmetry.space_group_name_H-M   'P 1'
#
loop_
_entity.id
_entity.type
_entity.pdbx_description
1 polymer ?
#
loop_
_entity_poly.entity_id
_entity_poly.type
_entity_poly.pdbx_seq_one_letter_code
_entity_poly.pdbx_strand_id
1 'polypeptide(L)'
;MLNMKRLVLCLALFVLGVLAALTWRLAPELARPTHLDPAFQVPSPFELASLPVATRFDFPLGSEHGALAYNAQRFTENHHLGDDLNGIGGENSDLGDPIYAVADGRVLLARDGG
;
A
#
# COMPACT_ATOMS: atom_id res chain seq x y z
N MET A 1 49.84 28.76 9.03
CA MET A 1 49.86 27.59 9.95
C MET A 1 48.58 27.57 10.77
N LEU A 2 47.79 26.50 10.66
CA LEU A 2 46.61 26.30 11.52
C LEU A 2 47.12 25.99 12.94
N ASN A 3 46.67 26.72 13.97
CA ASN A 3 47.11 26.41 15.33
C ASN A 3 46.45 25.11 15.84
N MET A 4 47.09 24.44 16.79
CA MET A 4 46.63 23.15 17.35
C MET A 4 45.18 23.20 17.87
N LYS A 5 44.75 24.33 18.45
CA LYS A 5 43.38 24.52 18.95
C LYS A 5 42.35 24.52 17.82
N ARG A 6 42.68 25.14 16.68
CA ARG A 6 41.84 25.15 15.48
C ARG A 6 41.77 23.77 14.83
N LEU A 7 42.88 23.02 14.80
CA LEU A 7 42.87 21.65 14.29
C LEU A 7 41.95 20.73 15.12
N VAL A 8 42.07 20.78 16.45
CA VAL A 8 41.22 20.01 17.37
C VAL A 8 39.75 20.38 17.20
N LEU A 9 39.44 21.68 17.09
CA LEU A 9 38.07 22.14 16.85
C LEU A 9 37.51 21.62 15.52
N CYS A 10 38.28 21.70 14.43
CA CYS A 10 37.85 21.17 13.13
C CYS A 10 37.60 19.65 13.16
N LEU A 11 38.47 18.89 13.83
CA LEU A 11 38.29 17.45 13.98
C LEU A 11 37.04 17.13 14.82
N ALA A 12 36.81 17.85 15.92
CA ALA A 12 35.63 17.68 16.76
C ALA A 12 34.34 17.99 15.98
N LEU A 13 34.30 19.07 15.21
CA LEU A 13 33.17 19.41 14.35
C LEU A 13 32.95 18.38 13.25
N PHE A 14 34.01 17.85 12.65
CA PHE A 14 33.93 16.79 11.67
C PHE A 14 33.33 15.52 12.27
N VAL A 15 33.81 15.08 13.44
CA VAL A 15 33.28 13.91 14.15
C VAL A 15 31.81 14.12 14.53
N LEU A 16 31.45 15.28 15.08
CA LEU A 16 30.06 15.62 15.39
C LEU A 16 29.17 15.59 14.14
N GLY A 17 29.66 16.13 13.01
CA GLY A 17 28.96 16.09 11.72
C GLY A 17 28.75 14.67 11.20
N VAL A 18 29.78 13.81 11.29
CA VAL A 18 29.67 12.39 10.92
C VAL A 18 28.67 11.67 11.81
N LEU A 19 28.72 11.88 13.13
CA LEU A 19 27.78 11.28 14.06
C LEU A 19 26.34 11.73 13.78
N ALA A 20 26.13 13.03 13.55
CA ALA A 20 24.81 13.56 13.19
C ALA A 20 24.29 13.00 11.86
N ALA A 21 25.16 12.84 10.86
CA ALA A 21 24.78 12.23 9.59
C ALA A 21 24.45 10.73 9.74
N LEU A 22 25.20 10.00 10.57
CA LEU A 22 24.95 8.59 10.85
C LEU A 22 23.65 8.40 11.64
N THR A 23 23.40 9.21 12.68
CA THR A 23 22.14 9.13 13.44
C THR A 23 20.96 9.46 12.54
N TRP A 24 21.03 10.51 11.72
CA TRP A 24 19.99 10.85 10.76
C TRP A 24 19.69 9.70 9.78
N ARG A 25 20.74 9.05 9.26
CA ARG A 25 20.59 7.95 8.31
C ARG A 25 20.07 6.66 8.93
N LEU A 26 20.47 6.35 10.17
CA LEU A 26 20.15 5.09 10.82
C LEU A 26 18.87 5.16 11.68
N ALA A 27 18.46 6.34 12.14
CA ALA A 27 17.27 6.50 12.97
C ALA A 27 15.98 5.93 12.34
N PRO A 28 15.69 6.11 11.03
CA PRO A 28 14.51 5.50 10.42
C PRO A 28 14.54 3.97 10.42
N GLU A 29 15.74 3.39 10.27
CA GLU A 29 15.93 1.94 10.28
C GLU A 29 15.76 1.36 11.68
N LEU A 30 16.25 2.07 12.70
CA LEU A 30 16.07 1.69 14.11
C LEU A 30 14.63 1.84 14.59
N ALA A 31 13.87 2.77 13.99
CA ALA A 31 12.45 2.98 14.27
C ALA A 31 11.53 2.15 13.36
N ARG A 32 12.09 1.36 12.43
CA ARG A 32 11.29 0.56 11.51
C ARG A 32 10.48 -0.49 12.29
N PRO A 33 9.18 -0.65 12.02
CA PRO A 33 8.39 -1.73 12.60
C PRO A 33 9.05 -3.08 12.34
N THR A 34 9.09 -3.94 13.37
CA THR A 34 9.65 -5.29 13.28
C THR A 34 8.74 -6.26 12.53
N HIS A 35 7.47 -5.88 12.34
CA HIS A 35 6.47 -6.65 11.63
C HIS A 35 5.95 -5.82 10.46
N LEU A 36 5.84 -6.44 9.28
CA LEU A 36 5.13 -5.88 8.15
C LEU A 36 3.63 -6.00 8.42
N ASP A 37 2.86 -4.95 8.12
CA ASP A 37 1.39 -5.04 8.09
C ASP A 37 1.03 -6.26 7.20
N PRO A 38 0.15 -7.17 7.66
CA PRO A 38 -0.33 -8.30 6.87
C PRO A 38 -0.75 -7.95 5.44
N ALA A 39 -1.23 -6.73 5.19
CA ALA A 39 -1.57 -6.23 3.86
C ALA A 39 -0.38 -6.18 2.88
N PHE A 40 0.85 -6.09 3.39
CA PHE A 40 2.09 -6.07 2.60
C PHE A 40 2.89 -7.38 2.71
N GLN A 41 2.34 -8.41 3.37
CA GLN A 41 2.98 -9.71 3.44
C GLN A 41 2.70 -10.49 2.15
N VAL A 42 3.77 -10.82 1.41
CA VAL A 42 3.67 -11.69 0.23
C VAL A 42 3.72 -13.14 0.69
N PRO A 43 2.77 -14.01 0.25
CA PRO A 43 2.83 -15.43 0.55
C PRO A 43 4.11 -16.09 0.04
N SER A 44 4.46 -17.25 0.61
CA SER A 44 5.63 -17.99 0.13
C SER A 44 5.47 -18.40 -1.34
N PRO A 45 6.56 -18.62 -2.09
CA PRO A 45 6.47 -19.09 -3.48
C PRO A 45 5.66 -20.38 -3.64
N PHE A 46 5.69 -21.27 -2.64
CA PHE A 46 4.90 -22.51 -2.64
C PHE A 46 3.41 -22.25 -2.44
N GLU A 47 3.04 -21.28 -1.59
CA GLU A 47 1.64 -20.86 -1.44
C GLU A 47 1.14 -20.15 -2.69
N LEU A 48 1.93 -19.28 -3.30
CA LEU A 48 1.56 -18.62 -4.56
C LEU A 48 1.33 -19.64 -5.67
N ALA A 49 2.20 -20.66 -5.77
CA ALA A 49 2.07 -21.72 -6.75
C ALA A 49 0.88 -22.67 -6.51
N SER A 50 0.32 -22.69 -5.29
CA SER A 50 -0.85 -23.52 -4.95
C SER A 50 -2.18 -22.78 -5.07
N LEU A 51 -2.17 -21.47 -5.36
CA LEU A 51 -3.38 -20.71 -5.58
C LEU A 51 -4.09 -21.15 -6.87
N PRO A 52 -5.44 -21.12 -6.90
CA PRO A 52 -6.17 -21.35 -8.14
C PRO A 52 -5.80 -20.29 -9.18
N VAL A 53 -5.78 -20.69 -10.45
CA VAL A 53 -5.58 -19.76 -11.57
C VAL A 53 -6.89 -19.05 -11.85
N ALA A 54 -6.90 -17.72 -11.72
CA ALA A 54 -8.03 -16.90 -12.14
C ALA A 54 -8.15 -16.91 -13.67
N THR A 55 -9.17 -17.59 -14.21
CA THR A 55 -9.42 -17.67 -15.66
C THR A 55 -10.38 -16.60 -16.18
N ARG A 56 -11.11 -15.94 -15.29
CA ARG A 56 -12.09 -14.89 -15.59
C ARG A 56 -12.06 -13.87 -14.46
N PHE A 57 -12.36 -12.61 -14.82
CA PHE A 57 -12.64 -11.55 -13.89
C PHE A 57 -14.04 -10.99 -14.17
N ASP A 58 -14.82 -10.79 -13.11
CA ASP A 58 -16.15 -10.18 -13.14
C ASP A 58 -16.16 -8.81 -12.46
N PHE A 59 -17.27 -8.09 -12.62
CA PHE A 59 -17.47 -6.83 -11.92
C PHE A 59 -17.85 -7.09 -10.45
N PRO A 60 -17.29 -6.36 -9.47
CA PRO A 60 -17.47 -6.67 -8.05
C PRO A 60 -18.81 -6.18 -7.46
N LEU A 61 -19.56 -5.36 -8.20
CA LEU A 61 -20.83 -4.74 -7.76
C LEU A 61 -21.99 -5.14 -8.67
N GLY A 62 -23.21 -4.94 -8.18
CA GLY A 62 -24.44 -5.24 -8.91
C GLY A 62 -24.87 -6.70 -8.75
N SER A 63 -25.27 -7.36 -9.85
CA SER A 63 -25.54 -8.81 -9.82
C SER A 63 -24.25 -9.63 -9.71
N GLU A 64 -24.37 -10.95 -9.52
CA GLU A 64 -23.25 -11.91 -9.53
C GLU A 64 -22.38 -11.86 -10.80
N HIS A 65 -22.84 -11.18 -11.85
CA HIS A 65 -22.11 -10.97 -13.11
C HIS A 65 -22.00 -9.48 -13.49
N GLY A 66 -22.16 -8.57 -12.53
CA GLY A 66 -21.93 -7.14 -12.75
C GLY A 66 -23.09 -6.35 -13.34
N ALA A 67 -24.27 -6.95 -13.51
CA ALA A 67 -25.40 -6.22 -14.05
C ALA A 67 -25.85 -5.13 -13.07
N LEU A 68 -26.40 -4.03 -13.60
CA LEU A 68 -26.90 -2.88 -12.83
C LEU A 68 -25.82 -2.09 -12.08
N ALA A 69 -24.54 -2.25 -12.46
CA ALA A 69 -23.46 -1.41 -11.97
C ALA A 69 -22.57 -0.90 -13.12
N TYR A 70 -21.80 0.16 -12.87
CA TYR A 70 -20.89 0.77 -13.84
C TYR A 70 -19.70 1.43 -13.14
N ASN A 71 -18.65 1.75 -13.91
CA ASN A 71 -17.53 2.56 -13.43
C ASN A 71 -17.88 4.05 -13.64
N ALA A 72 -18.19 4.73 -12.54
CA ALA A 72 -18.60 6.12 -12.49
C ALA A 72 -17.44 7.11 -12.64
N GLN A 73 -16.22 6.71 -12.24
CA GLN A 73 -15.03 7.51 -12.42
C GLN A 73 -13.81 6.61 -12.62
N ARG A 74 -13.28 6.59 -13.84
CA ARG A 74 -12.22 5.65 -14.19
C ARG A 74 -10.89 6.05 -13.61
N PHE A 75 -9.98 5.09 -13.50
CA PHE A 75 -8.60 5.32 -13.12
C PHE A 75 -7.98 6.48 -13.91
N THR A 76 -7.31 7.37 -13.19
CA THR A 76 -6.67 8.62 -13.65
C THR A 76 -7.62 9.74 -14.10
N GLU A 77 -8.93 9.49 -14.20
CA GLU A 77 -9.90 10.56 -14.48
C GLU A 77 -10.05 11.46 -13.26
N ASN A 78 -10.04 12.78 -13.50
CA ASN A 78 -10.08 13.83 -12.47
C ASN A 78 -9.06 13.65 -11.34
N HIS A 79 -7.87 13.12 -11.64
CA HIS A 79 -6.79 12.83 -10.68
C HIS A 79 -7.11 11.72 -9.66
N HIS A 80 -8.00 10.80 -10.02
CA HIS A 80 -8.34 9.66 -9.17
C HIS A 80 -7.37 8.48 -9.37
N LEU A 81 -6.88 7.90 -8.27
CA LEU A 81 -5.92 6.78 -8.30
C LEU A 81 -6.60 5.40 -8.18
N GLY A 82 -7.91 5.33 -8.44
CA GLY A 82 -8.71 4.11 -8.48
C GLY A 82 -9.86 4.23 -9.47
N ASP A 83 -10.69 3.19 -9.51
CA ASP A 83 -12.00 3.22 -10.18
C ASP A 83 -13.09 3.42 -9.13
N ASP A 84 -13.99 4.38 -9.35
CA ASP A 84 -15.23 4.50 -8.56
C ASP A 84 -16.33 3.69 -9.25
N LEU A 85 -16.84 2.68 -8.56
CA LEU A 85 -17.90 1.83 -9.07
C LEU A 85 -19.22 2.21 -8.39
N ASN A 86 -20.33 2.14 -9.11
CA ASN A 86 -21.65 2.55 -8.60
C ASN A 86 -22.78 1.75 -9.25
N GLY A 87 -23.93 1.70 -8.61
CA GLY A 87 -25.19 1.20 -9.17
C GLY A 87 -25.76 2.15 -10.23
N ILE A 88 -26.51 1.62 -11.20
CA ILE A 88 -27.09 2.43 -12.29
C ILE A 88 -28.17 3.43 -11.84
N GLY A 89 -28.57 3.41 -10.56
CA GLY A 89 -29.46 4.42 -9.98
C GLY A 89 -28.80 5.78 -9.80
N GLY A 90 -27.47 5.86 -9.94
CA GLY A 90 -26.67 7.07 -9.72
C GLY A 90 -26.42 7.37 -8.24
N GLU A 91 -25.61 8.40 -7.96
CA GLU A 91 -25.25 8.84 -6.60
C GLU A 91 -24.74 7.69 -5.71
N ASN A 92 -25.42 7.34 -4.62
CA ASN A 92 -25.06 6.22 -3.73
C ASN A 92 -26.09 5.07 -3.85
N SER A 93 -26.56 4.80 -5.07
CA SER A 93 -27.62 3.80 -5.29
C SER A 93 -27.19 2.36 -4.93
N ASP A 94 -25.90 2.11 -4.84
CA ASP A 94 -25.25 0.88 -4.42
C ASP A 94 -24.96 0.81 -2.91
N LEU A 95 -25.37 1.81 -2.13
CA LEU A 95 -25.12 1.82 -0.68
C LEU A 95 -25.81 0.64 0.00
N GLY A 96 -25.00 -0.28 0.54
CA GLY A 96 -25.46 -1.49 1.20
C GLY A 96 -25.54 -2.72 0.29
N ASP A 97 -25.22 -2.57 -1.00
CA ASP A 97 -25.14 -3.70 -1.92
C ASP A 97 -23.94 -4.60 -1.56
N PRO A 98 -24.06 -5.92 -1.81
CA PRO A 98 -22.95 -6.85 -1.60
C PRO A 98 -21.80 -6.59 -2.57
N ILE A 99 -20.58 -6.81 -2.09
CA ILE A 99 -19.36 -6.84 -2.91
C ILE A 99 -18.97 -8.30 -3.14
N TYR A 100 -18.85 -8.70 -4.41
CA TYR A 100 -18.50 -10.07 -4.79
C TYR A 100 -17.01 -10.22 -5.09
N ALA A 101 -16.48 -11.43 -4.87
CA ALA A 101 -15.16 -11.79 -5.36
C ALA A 101 -15.18 -11.80 -6.90
N VAL A 102 -14.25 -11.11 -7.52
CA VAL A 102 -14.21 -10.96 -8.99
C VAL A 102 -13.63 -12.17 -9.71
N ALA A 103 -12.95 -13.07 -9.00
CA ALA A 103 -12.28 -14.22 -9.57
C ALA A 103 -12.00 -15.29 -8.49
N ASP A 104 -11.65 -16.49 -8.95
CA ASP A 104 -11.13 -17.54 -8.07
C ASP A 104 -9.84 -17.10 -7.37
N GLY A 105 -9.73 -17.42 -6.09
CA GLY A 105 -8.59 -17.01 -5.27
C GLY A 105 -8.65 -17.50 -3.84
N ARG A 106 -7.77 -16.94 -3.00
CA ARG A 106 -7.71 -17.21 -1.56
C ARG A 106 -7.69 -15.87 -0.82
N VAL A 107 -8.52 -15.75 0.21
CA VAL A 107 -8.48 -14.60 1.12
C VAL A 107 -7.19 -14.67 1.94
N LEU A 108 -6.33 -13.66 1.80
CA LEU A 108 -5.08 -13.53 2.56
C LEU A 108 -5.22 -12.60 3.78
N LEU A 109 -6.09 -11.60 3.67
CA LEU A 109 -6.37 -10.63 4.71
C LEU A 109 -7.85 -10.29 4.73
N ALA A 110 -8.44 -10.30 5.92
CA ALA A 110 -9.74 -9.69 6.19
C ALA A 110 -9.59 -8.87 7.47
N ARG A 111 -9.97 -7.60 7.41
CA ARG A 111 -9.96 -6.69 8.55
C ARG A 111 -11.11 -5.70 8.42
N ASP A 112 -11.52 -5.16 9.55
CA ASP A 112 -12.41 -4.01 9.57
C ASP A 112 -11.68 -2.79 8.99
N GLY A 113 -12.30 -2.14 8.02
CA GLY A 113 -11.74 -1.03 7.26
C GLY A 113 -12.24 0.34 7.70
N GLY A 114 -13.27 0.39 8.55
CA GLY A 114 -13.96 1.63 8.96
C GLY A 114 -15.43 1.43 9.23
#